data_AF-A0A087H0L6-F1
#
_entry.id   AF-A0A087H0L6-F1
#
_cell.length_a   1.000
_cell.length_b   1.000
_cell.length_c   1.000
_cell.angle_alpha   90.00
_cell.angle_beta   90.00
_cell.angle_gamma   90.00
#
_symmetry.space_group_name_H-M   'P 1'
#
loop_
_entity.id
_entity.type
_entity.pdbx_description
1 polymer ?
#
loop_
_entity_poly.entity_id
_entity_poly.type
_entity_poly.pdbx_seq_one_letter_code
_entity_poly.pdbx_strand_id
1 'polypeptide(L)'
;MASKCNLVSVLVLLLVSTLFHNLATVSGQNIPAVGLFTFGDSNYDAGNRKFLTKAIVAQNFWPYGKSRDDPNGKFSDGKIVPDFIAKFMGIPHDLPAAFKPDADVTRGASFAVGSASILGSPKESLTLNQQVRRFNQMISNWKEDYIQKSVFMIQIGTEDYYNFTKNNPNADNSAQQAFVISVTNRLKNDINLLYSSGASKFVIQMLPPLGCLPIVRQEFDTGNDCYEKLNDLAKQHNAKIGPMLNEMAKSKPGFHFTVFDFYNVILRRTQSNMNYRFSFTNISCCGIGTHNAYGCGLPNVHSKLCEYQRSYLYFDGRHNTEKAQESFAHLLFGADPNVIHPMTIRELIVYPLDDPMREFWEDPMEKKLSLVHNDLEIEQSMYLV
;
A
#
# COMPACT_ATOMS: atom_id res chain seq x y z
N MET A 1 54.03 14.02 38.95
CA MET A 1 54.15 12.79 38.15
C MET A 1 52.93 12.70 37.25
N ALA A 2 53.07 13.06 35.98
CA ALA A 2 51.98 12.97 35.02
C ALA A 2 51.81 11.50 34.62
N SER A 3 50.68 10.90 34.97
CA SER A 3 50.33 9.55 34.56
C SER A 3 50.23 9.54 33.03
N LYS A 4 51.11 8.78 32.36
CA LYS A 4 51.04 8.57 30.92
C LYS A 4 49.78 7.78 30.62
N CYS A 5 48.70 8.48 30.25
CA CYS A 5 47.50 7.86 29.72
C CYS A 5 47.91 7.06 28.47
N ASN A 6 47.93 5.74 28.58
CA ASN A 6 48.30 4.85 27.49
C ASN A 6 47.26 5.01 26.37
N LEU A 7 47.70 5.30 25.15
CA LEU A 7 46.84 5.44 23.97
C LEU A 7 45.90 4.22 23.81
N VAL A 8 46.36 3.04 24.21
CA VAL A 8 45.57 1.81 24.23
C VAL A 8 44.38 1.92 25.20
N SER A 9 44.55 2.52 26.38
CA SER A 9 43.47 2.71 27.34
C SER A 9 42.42 3.69 26.85
N VAL A 10 42.84 4.75 26.13
CA VAL A 10 41.92 5.71 25.50
C VAL A 10 41.13 5.06 24.36
N LEU A 11 41.80 4.25 23.53
CA LEU A 11 41.16 3.53 22.42
C LEU A 11 40.18 2.46 22.94
N VAL A 12 40.52 1.76 24.01
CA VAL A 12 39.61 0.78 24.65
C VAL A 12 38.39 1.48 25.25
N LEU A 13 38.56 2.64 25.91
CA LEU A 13 37.42 3.43 26.41
C LEU A 13 36.51 3.94 25.29
N LEU A 14 37.07 4.35 24.15
CA LEU A 14 36.28 4.74 22.97
C LEU A 14 35.54 3.54 22.36
N LEU A 15 36.18 2.37 22.25
CA LEU A 15 35.54 1.15 21.74
C LEU A 15 34.42 0.64 22.66
N VAL A 16 34.63 0.73 23.97
CA VAL A 16 33.63 0.42 24.99
C VAL A 16 32.48 1.42 24.88
N SER A 17 32.76 2.73 24.78
CA SER A 17 31.73 3.76 24.59
C SER A 17 30.87 3.54 23.33
N THR A 18 31.44 3.03 22.23
CA THR A 18 30.69 2.73 21.01
C THR A 18 29.93 1.40 21.07
N LEU A 19 30.41 0.43 21.85
CA LEU A 19 29.70 -0.84 22.12
C LEU A 19 28.56 -0.68 23.15
N PHE A 20 28.64 0.31 24.04
CA PHE A 20 27.62 0.64 25.05
C PHE A 20 26.68 1.79 24.66
N HIS A 21 26.86 2.39 23.48
CA HIS A 21 25.74 3.06 22.83
C HIS A 21 24.77 1.97 22.41
N ASN A 22 23.73 1.76 23.24
CA ASN A 22 22.51 1.13 22.79
C ASN A 22 22.26 1.64 21.37
N LEU A 23 22.15 0.73 20.38
CA LEU A 23 21.36 1.03 19.20
C LEU A 23 19.97 1.35 19.75
N ALA A 24 19.74 2.61 20.08
CA ALA A 24 18.40 3.14 20.14
C ALA A 24 17.87 2.90 18.74
N THR A 25 17.11 1.82 18.58
CA THR A 25 16.26 1.64 17.42
C THR A 25 15.39 2.89 17.39
N VAL A 26 15.73 3.84 16.50
CA VAL A 26 14.98 5.08 16.25
C VAL A 26 13.70 4.69 15.51
N SER A 27 12.82 3.97 16.20
CA SER A 27 11.48 3.63 15.73
C SER A 27 10.53 4.26 16.73
N GLY A 28 9.87 5.35 16.33
CA GLY A 28 8.80 5.98 17.11
C GLY A 28 9.19 7.13 18.05
N GLN A 29 10.47 7.51 18.19
CA GLN A 29 10.79 8.75 18.91
C GLN A 29 10.17 9.95 18.18
N ASN A 30 9.33 10.72 18.90
CA ASN A 30 8.60 11.90 18.45
C ASN A 30 7.40 11.67 17.52
N ILE A 31 6.86 10.45 17.39
CA ILE A 31 5.58 10.26 16.69
C ILE A 31 4.43 10.48 17.68
N PRO A 32 3.50 11.42 17.41
CA PRO A 32 2.33 11.60 18.26
C PRO A 32 1.51 10.30 18.31
N ALA A 33 0.85 10.04 19.45
CA ALA A 33 -0.02 8.88 19.58
C ALA A 33 -1.27 9.05 18.70
N VAL A 34 -1.16 8.67 17.43
CA VAL A 34 -2.24 8.70 16.43
C VAL A 34 -2.62 7.28 15.99
N GLY A 35 -3.82 7.14 15.43
CA GLY A 35 -4.35 5.86 14.96
C GLY A 35 -4.03 5.60 13.50
N LEU A 36 -4.11 4.33 13.12
CA LEU A 36 -4.03 3.89 11.73
C LEU A 36 -5.33 3.18 11.33
N PHE A 37 -6.00 3.70 10.31
CA PHE A 37 -7.21 3.12 9.74
C PHE A 37 -6.95 2.74 8.30
N THR A 38 -7.25 1.50 7.92
CA THR A 38 -7.02 1.05 6.53
C THR A 38 -8.28 0.51 5.89
N PHE A 39 -8.46 0.81 4.61
CA PHE A 39 -9.62 0.43 3.79
C PHE A 39 -9.11 -0.12 2.47
N GLY A 40 -9.85 -1.06 1.88
CA GLY A 40 -9.41 -1.64 0.63
C GLY A 40 -9.72 -3.11 0.42
N ASP A 41 -8.93 -3.70 -0.46
CA ASP A 41 -9.00 -5.11 -0.83
C ASP A 41 -8.06 -6.00 0.00
N SER A 42 -7.71 -7.17 -0.53
CA SER A 42 -6.86 -8.16 0.13
C SER A 42 -5.46 -7.66 0.45
N ASN A 43 -4.95 -6.62 -0.22
CA ASN A 43 -3.62 -6.09 0.08
C ASN A 43 -3.53 -5.46 1.48
N TYR A 44 -4.64 -4.91 1.99
CA TYR A 44 -4.74 -4.30 3.31
C TYR A 44 -5.61 -5.10 4.31
N ASP A 45 -6.14 -6.26 3.90
CA ASP A 45 -6.97 -7.11 4.76
C ASP A 45 -6.14 -7.74 5.89
N ALA A 46 -6.42 -7.31 7.13
CA ALA A 46 -5.78 -7.83 8.34
C ALA A 46 -6.40 -9.15 8.87
N GLY A 47 -7.23 -9.82 8.07
CA GLY A 47 -7.95 -11.04 8.44
C GLY A 47 -9.47 -10.86 8.61
N ASN A 48 -10.03 -9.72 8.19
CA ASN A 48 -11.45 -9.41 8.24
C ASN A 48 -12.31 -10.42 7.46
N ARG A 49 -11.85 -10.86 6.28
CA ARG A 49 -12.64 -11.75 5.42
C ARG A 49 -13.09 -13.03 6.14
N LYS A 50 -12.29 -13.55 7.08
CA LYS A 50 -12.63 -14.72 7.91
C LYS A 50 -13.92 -14.53 8.70
N PHE A 51 -14.25 -13.30 9.10
CA PHE A 51 -15.40 -13.01 9.95
C PHE A 51 -16.66 -12.67 9.14
N LEU A 52 -16.57 -12.60 7.81
CA LEU A 52 -17.67 -12.27 6.92
C LEU A 52 -18.26 -13.48 6.20
N THR A 53 -17.58 -14.63 6.24
CA THR A 53 -18.03 -15.84 5.57
C THR A 53 -17.75 -17.10 6.38
N LYS A 54 -18.60 -18.11 6.18
CA LYS A 54 -18.39 -19.48 6.68
C LYS A 54 -17.61 -20.36 5.69
N ALA A 55 -17.35 -19.85 4.48
CA ALA A 55 -16.58 -20.57 3.48
C ALA A 55 -15.13 -20.75 3.92
N ILE A 56 -14.50 -21.83 3.44
CA ILE A 56 -13.06 -22.01 3.54
C ILE A 56 -12.39 -20.93 2.70
N VAL A 57 -11.61 -20.06 3.33
CA VAL A 57 -10.86 -19.00 2.67
C VAL A 57 -9.37 -19.29 2.81
N ALA A 58 -8.65 -19.33 1.68
CA ALA A 58 -7.30 -19.88 1.55
C ALA A 58 -6.28 -19.23 2.50
N GLN A 59 -6.41 -17.92 2.72
CA GLN A 59 -5.51 -17.12 3.53
C GLN A 59 -5.52 -17.45 5.04
N ASN A 60 -6.44 -18.29 5.50
CA ASN A 60 -6.47 -18.82 6.87
C ASN A 60 -5.67 -20.12 7.03
N PHE A 61 -5.08 -20.65 5.95
CA PHE A 61 -4.40 -21.94 5.96
C PHE A 61 -2.95 -21.77 5.50
N TRP A 62 -2.10 -22.66 6.00
CA TRP A 62 -0.74 -22.78 5.50
C TRP A 62 -0.77 -22.99 3.97
N PRO A 63 0.09 -22.31 3.19
CA PRO A 63 1.30 -21.61 3.61
C PRO A 63 1.18 -20.09 3.86
N TYR A 64 -0.03 -19.51 3.91
CA TYR A 64 -0.15 -18.12 4.34
C TYR A 64 0.36 -17.95 5.77
N GLY A 65 1.09 -16.86 6.03
CA GLY A 65 1.75 -16.65 7.32
C GLY A 65 3.03 -17.46 7.57
N LYS A 66 3.55 -18.19 6.57
CA LYS A 66 4.76 -19.02 6.68
C LYS A 66 5.98 -18.32 7.29
N SER A 67 6.26 -17.07 6.95
CA SER A 67 7.43 -16.33 7.48
C SER A 67 7.31 -16.03 8.98
N ARG A 68 6.15 -16.30 9.58
CA ARG A 68 5.83 -16.06 10.99
C ARG A 68 5.27 -17.29 11.69
N ASP A 69 5.16 -18.41 10.99
CA ASP A 69 4.44 -19.61 11.42
C ASP A 69 3.02 -19.32 11.96
N ASP A 70 2.32 -18.36 11.35
CA ASP A 70 1.02 -17.84 11.83
C ASP A 70 0.04 -17.51 10.68
N PRO A 71 -0.82 -18.46 10.27
CA PRO A 71 -1.89 -18.23 9.29
C PRO A 71 -3.01 -17.33 9.85
N ASN A 72 -2.75 -16.02 9.87
CA ASN A 72 -3.62 -15.02 10.52
C ASN A 72 -4.70 -14.41 9.61
N GLY A 73 -4.90 -14.94 8.40
CA GLY A 73 -5.92 -14.46 7.47
C GLY A 73 -5.47 -13.33 6.55
N LYS A 74 -4.18 -12.97 6.56
CA LYS A 74 -3.58 -11.98 5.66
C LYS A 74 -3.14 -12.64 4.35
N PHE A 75 -3.24 -11.90 3.24
CA PHE A 75 -2.86 -12.38 1.91
C PHE A 75 -1.35 -12.20 1.65
N SER A 76 -0.51 -12.79 2.50
CA SER A 76 0.95 -12.80 2.35
C SER A 76 1.56 -13.99 3.11
N ASP A 77 2.85 -14.24 2.95
CA ASP A 77 3.60 -15.17 3.82
C ASP A 77 3.85 -14.60 5.22
N GLY A 78 3.50 -13.34 5.49
CA GLY A 78 3.66 -12.73 6.81
C GLY A 78 2.91 -11.41 6.93
N LYS A 79 3.60 -10.37 7.41
CA LYS A 79 3.06 -9.01 7.52
C LYS A 79 2.75 -8.38 6.18
N ILE A 80 1.70 -7.57 6.18
CA ILE A 80 1.32 -6.68 5.07
C ILE A 80 1.76 -5.25 5.37
N VAL A 81 1.77 -4.37 4.36
CA VAL A 81 2.16 -2.95 4.50
C VAL A 81 1.55 -2.28 5.74
N PRO A 82 0.23 -2.39 6.03
CA PRO A 82 -0.36 -1.80 7.22
C PRO A 82 0.28 -2.21 8.55
N ASP A 83 0.76 -3.45 8.68
CA ASP A 83 1.43 -3.91 9.91
C ASP A 83 2.79 -3.23 10.12
N PHE A 84 3.52 -3.03 9.03
CA PHE A 84 4.80 -2.33 9.07
C PHE A 84 4.60 -0.83 9.36
N ILE A 85 3.61 -0.20 8.73
CA ILE A 85 3.25 1.20 9.03
C ILE A 85 2.82 1.35 10.49
N ALA A 86 1.97 0.46 11.01
CA ALA A 86 1.59 0.44 12.42
C ALA A 86 2.82 0.37 13.34
N LYS A 87 3.75 -0.54 13.06
CA LYS A 87 5.02 -0.66 13.78
C LYS A 87 5.84 0.64 13.73
N PHE A 88 5.97 1.25 12.55
CA PHE A 88 6.72 2.50 12.38
C PHE A 88 6.08 3.67 13.12
N MET A 89 4.75 3.67 13.27
CA MET A 89 3.98 4.63 14.07
C MET A 89 4.03 4.37 15.59
N GLY A 90 4.72 3.31 16.03
CA GLY A 90 4.81 2.94 17.45
C GLY A 90 3.55 2.25 17.99
N ILE A 91 2.72 1.65 17.13
CA ILE A 91 1.63 0.78 17.55
C ILE A 91 2.24 -0.57 17.98
N PRO A 92 1.95 -1.08 19.19
CA PRO A 92 2.69 -2.20 19.79
C PRO A 92 2.40 -3.56 19.15
N HIS A 93 1.32 -3.68 18.37
CA HIS A 93 0.88 -4.93 17.75
C HIS A 93 0.62 -4.73 16.25
N ASP A 94 0.50 -5.84 15.53
CA ASP A 94 0.01 -5.84 14.14
C ASP A 94 -1.37 -5.18 14.06
N LEU A 95 -1.68 -4.56 12.92
CA LEU A 95 -2.93 -3.83 12.79
C LEU A 95 -4.11 -4.81 12.91
N PRO A 96 -5.08 -4.58 13.82
CA PRO A 96 -6.15 -5.54 14.05
C PRO A 96 -7.19 -5.51 12.93
N ALA A 97 -7.82 -6.67 12.69
CA ALA A 97 -9.03 -6.78 11.89
C ALA A 97 -10.21 -6.14 12.65
N ALA A 98 -10.88 -5.14 12.06
CA ALA A 98 -12.01 -4.45 12.68
C ALA A 98 -13.20 -5.38 12.99
N PHE A 99 -13.35 -6.49 12.26
CA PHE A 99 -14.48 -7.42 12.42
C PHE A 99 -14.16 -8.62 13.30
N LYS A 100 -12.94 -8.68 13.86
CA LYS A 100 -12.58 -9.69 14.84
C LYS A 100 -13.20 -9.34 16.19
N PRO A 101 -13.97 -10.24 16.82
CA PRO A 101 -14.47 -10.03 18.18
C PRO A 101 -13.34 -9.74 19.15
N ASP A 102 -13.58 -8.82 20.08
CA ASP A 102 -12.68 -8.46 21.18
C ASP A 102 -11.29 -7.95 20.72
N ALA A 103 -11.16 -7.51 19.47
CA ALA A 103 -9.94 -6.88 18.98
C ALA A 103 -9.71 -5.53 19.67
N ASP A 104 -8.48 -5.29 20.14
CA ASP A 104 -8.08 -3.97 20.60
C ASP A 104 -7.92 -3.02 19.42
N VAL A 105 -8.94 -2.21 19.18
CA VAL A 105 -8.97 -1.22 18.09
C VAL A 105 -8.62 0.20 18.57
N THR A 106 -8.13 0.36 19.80
CA THR A 106 -7.87 1.69 20.41
C THR A 106 -6.89 2.54 19.61
N ARG A 107 -5.94 1.90 18.92
CA ARG A 107 -4.95 2.54 18.03
C ARG A 107 -5.30 2.45 16.54
N GLY A 108 -6.57 2.17 16.22
CA GLY A 108 -7.08 2.00 14.86
C GLY A 108 -7.19 0.54 14.46
N ALA A 109 -7.70 0.31 13.24
CA ALA A 109 -7.98 -1.03 12.71
C ALA A 109 -8.01 -1.05 11.18
N SER A 110 -7.84 -2.23 10.59
CA SER A 110 -8.15 -2.47 9.18
C SER A 110 -9.63 -2.78 9.02
N PHE A 111 -10.29 -2.04 8.11
CA PHE A 111 -11.62 -2.30 7.57
C PHE A 111 -11.57 -2.92 6.17
N ALA A 112 -10.37 -3.08 5.60
CA ALA A 112 -10.15 -3.71 4.30
C ALA A 112 -10.56 -5.19 4.32
N VAL A 113 -11.05 -5.69 3.18
CA VAL A 113 -11.57 -7.05 3.05
C VAL A 113 -11.11 -7.65 1.72
N GLY A 114 -10.61 -8.88 1.74
CA GLY A 114 -10.23 -9.59 0.53
C GLY A 114 -11.37 -9.68 -0.48
N SER A 115 -11.05 -9.47 -1.76
CA SER A 115 -12.00 -9.36 -2.88
C SER A 115 -12.98 -8.17 -2.80
N ALA A 116 -12.65 -7.12 -2.05
CA ALA A 116 -13.40 -5.87 -2.08
C ALA A 116 -13.21 -5.12 -3.40
N SER A 117 -14.21 -4.31 -3.73
CA SER A 117 -14.27 -3.50 -4.95
C SER A 117 -15.04 -2.20 -4.67
N ILE A 118 -15.06 -1.30 -5.64
CA ILE A 118 -15.74 -0.01 -5.51
C ILE A 118 -17.21 -0.12 -5.96
N LEU A 119 -17.47 -0.75 -7.12
CA LEU A 119 -18.80 -0.74 -7.73
C LEU A 119 -19.70 -1.90 -7.30
N GLY A 120 -19.14 -3.02 -6.83
CA GLY A 120 -19.93 -4.16 -6.38
C GLY A 120 -19.09 -5.35 -5.96
N SER A 121 -19.34 -5.88 -4.77
CA SER A 121 -18.54 -6.96 -4.16
C SER A 121 -19.31 -8.29 -4.12
N PRO A 122 -18.61 -9.44 -4.08
CA PRO A 122 -19.25 -10.72 -3.78
C PRO A 122 -19.84 -10.71 -2.36
N LYS A 123 -20.75 -11.65 -2.09
CA LYS A 123 -21.48 -11.75 -0.81
C LYS A 123 -20.54 -11.94 0.39
N GLU A 124 -19.39 -12.58 0.16
CA GLU A 124 -18.37 -12.88 1.16
C GLU A 124 -17.35 -11.74 1.35
N SER A 125 -17.58 -10.58 0.73
CA SER A 125 -16.74 -9.39 0.82
C SER A 125 -17.59 -8.12 0.95
N LEU A 126 -16.94 -6.96 0.95
CA LEU A 126 -17.58 -5.64 1.08
C LEU A 126 -17.12 -4.70 -0.02
N THR A 127 -18.00 -3.81 -0.45
CA THR A 127 -17.60 -2.62 -1.22
C THR A 127 -16.88 -1.62 -0.32
N LEU A 128 -16.09 -0.70 -0.91
CA LEU A 128 -15.47 0.38 -0.13
C LEU A 128 -16.51 1.15 0.70
N ASN A 129 -17.64 1.52 0.09
CA ASN A 129 -18.73 2.19 0.80
C ASN A 129 -19.23 1.40 2.03
N GLN A 130 -19.34 0.07 1.91
CA GLN A 130 -19.75 -0.76 3.04
C GLN A 130 -18.68 -0.77 4.14
N GLN A 131 -17.39 -0.77 3.80
CA GLN A 131 -16.30 -0.63 4.77
C GLN A 131 -16.38 0.72 5.50
N VAL A 132 -16.64 1.83 4.78
CA VAL A 132 -16.87 3.15 5.38
C VAL A 132 -18.07 3.14 6.33
N ARG A 133 -19.17 2.47 5.96
CA ARG A 133 -20.32 2.32 6.87
C ARG A 133 -19.96 1.53 8.14
N ARG A 134 -19.13 0.48 8.02
CA ARG A 134 -18.64 -0.27 9.20
C ARG A 134 -17.77 0.59 10.10
N PHE A 135 -16.90 1.41 9.52
CA PHE A 135 -16.13 2.40 10.30
C PHE A 135 -17.06 3.35 11.06
N ASN A 136 -18.07 3.90 10.41
CA ASN A 136 -19.04 4.80 11.05
C ASN A 136 -19.86 4.12 12.15
N GLN A 137 -20.10 2.81 12.07
CA GLN A 137 -20.73 2.04 13.14
C GLN A 137 -19.83 1.88 14.37
N MET A 138 -18.51 1.92 14.17
CA MET A 138 -17.51 1.78 15.23
C MET A 138 -16.94 3.12 15.69
N ILE A 139 -17.36 4.24 15.11
CA ILE A 139 -16.73 5.55 15.28
C ILE A 139 -16.67 6.01 16.74
N SER A 140 -17.65 5.60 17.56
CA SER A 140 -17.72 5.91 19.00
C SER A 140 -16.60 5.28 19.83
N ASN A 141 -15.81 4.35 19.27
CA ASN A 141 -14.61 3.82 19.92
C ASN A 141 -13.47 4.84 19.97
N TRP A 142 -13.55 5.93 19.21
CA TRP A 142 -12.49 6.94 19.11
C TRP A 142 -13.05 8.34 19.35
N LYS A 143 -12.22 9.19 19.95
CA LYS A 143 -12.53 10.63 20.07
C LYS A 143 -12.41 11.29 18.70
N GLU A 144 -13.21 12.32 18.47
CA GLU A 144 -13.20 13.08 17.22
C GLU A 144 -11.81 13.66 16.90
N ASP A 145 -11.14 14.25 17.88
CA ASP A 145 -9.80 14.81 17.70
C ASP A 145 -8.74 13.73 17.41
N TYR A 146 -8.96 12.51 17.91
CA TYR A 146 -8.11 11.36 17.63
C TYR A 146 -8.28 10.90 16.17
N ILE A 147 -9.53 10.81 15.69
CA ILE A 147 -9.86 10.49 14.30
C ILE A 147 -9.21 11.53 13.37
N GLN A 148 -9.39 12.81 13.66
CA GLN A 148 -8.79 13.91 12.88
C GLN A 148 -7.26 13.88 12.86
N LYS A 149 -6.58 13.33 13.87
CA LYS A 149 -5.09 13.25 13.84
C LYS A 149 -4.59 11.94 13.22
N SER A 150 -5.47 10.97 13.00
CA SER A 150 -5.14 9.62 12.55
C SER A 150 -4.97 9.52 11.04
N VAL A 151 -4.26 8.48 10.59
CA VAL A 151 -3.96 8.22 9.18
C VAL A 151 -4.97 7.23 8.59
N PHE A 152 -5.49 7.55 7.41
CA PHE A 152 -6.45 6.75 6.65
C PHE A 152 -5.80 6.25 5.36
N MET A 153 -5.40 4.98 5.31
CA MET A 153 -4.80 4.39 4.10
C MET A 153 -5.84 3.65 3.27
N ILE A 154 -5.83 3.87 1.95
CA ILE A 154 -6.78 3.25 1.02
C ILE A 154 -6.01 2.63 -0.16
N GLN A 155 -6.31 1.35 -0.44
CA GLN A 155 -5.88 0.67 -1.66
C GLN A 155 -7.03 -0.20 -2.18
N ILE A 156 -7.59 0.12 -3.34
CA ILE A 156 -8.73 -0.60 -3.89
C ILE A 156 -8.87 -0.37 -5.40
N GLY A 157 -9.60 -1.25 -6.08
CA GLY A 157 -9.92 -1.13 -7.51
C GLY A 157 -9.43 -2.32 -8.34
N THR A 158 -8.56 -3.17 -7.78
CA THR A 158 -8.03 -4.37 -8.44
C THR A 158 -9.14 -5.25 -9.01
N GLU A 159 -10.13 -5.58 -8.18
CA GLU A 159 -11.25 -6.44 -8.55
C GLU A 159 -12.19 -5.77 -9.57
N ASP A 160 -12.39 -4.44 -9.51
CA ASP A 160 -13.24 -3.73 -10.47
C ASP A 160 -12.70 -3.90 -11.89
N TYR A 161 -11.41 -3.59 -12.10
CA TYR A 161 -10.80 -3.65 -13.44
C TYR A 161 -10.55 -5.07 -13.91
N TYR A 162 -10.08 -5.95 -13.04
CA TYR A 162 -9.86 -7.35 -13.40
C TYR A 162 -11.17 -8.05 -13.83
N ASN A 163 -12.26 -7.86 -13.08
CA ASN A 163 -13.56 -8.44 -13.44
C ASN A 163 -14.16 -7.76 -14.68
N PHE A 164 -14.02 -6.44 -14.83
CA PHE A 164 -14.45 -5.74 -16.04
C PHE A 164 -13.76 -6.28 -17.29
N THR A 165 -12.44 -6.47 -17.25
CA THR A 165 -11.66 -7.02 -18.37
C THR A 165 -12.09 -8.43 -18.73
N LYS A 166 -12.34 -9.30 -17.74
CA LYS A 166 -12.80 -10.68 -18.00
C LYS A 166 -14.21 -10.74 -18.58
N ASN A 167 -15.11 -9.90 -18.08
CA ASN A 167 -16.51 -9.90 -18.49
C ASN A 167 -16.76 -9.11 -19.79
N ASN A 168 -15.84 -8.22 -20.18
CA ASN A 168 -15.97 -7.35 -21.35
C ASN A 168 -14.68 -7.35 -22.19
N PRO A 169 -14.26 -8.50 -22.75
CA PRO A 169 -12.98 -8.64 -23.47
C PRO A 169 -12.87 -7.75 -24.73
N ASN A 170 -14.02 -7.35 -25.28
CA ASN A 170 -14.16 -6.52 -26.48
C ASN A 170 -14.60 -5.08 -26.17
N ALA A 171 -14.54 -4.64 -24.90
CA ALA A 171 -14.85 -3.26 -24.54
C ALA A 171 -13.94 -2.29 -25.30
N ASP A 172 -14.56 -1.37 -26.04
CA ASP A 172 -13.85 -0.29 -26.72
C ASP A 172 -13.35 0.78 -25.73
N ASN A 173 -12.60 1.75 -26.25
CA ASN A 173 -12.02 2.82 -25.43
C ASN A 173 -13.10 3.66 -24.71
N SER A 174 -14.29 3.82 -25.31
CA SER A 174 -15.36 4.61 -24.70
C SER A 174 -15.95 3.89 -23.50
N ALA A 175 -16.24 2.59 -23.64
CA ALA A 175 -16.72 1.75 -22.55
C ALA A 175 -15.70 1.65 -21.40
N GLN A 176 -14.41 1.51 -21.73
CA GLN A 176 -13.32 1.52 -20.74
C GLN A 176 -13.26 2.83 -19.97
N GLN A 177 -13.28 3.98 -20.66
CA GLN A 177 -13.25 5.30 -20.02
C GLN A 177 -14.48 5.53 -19.15
N ALA A 178 -15.68 5.17 -19.63
CA ALA A 178 -16.91 5.29 -18.85
C ALA A 178 -16.86 4.45 -17.57
N PHE A 179 -16.30 3.23 -17.65
CA PHE A 179 -16.09 2.38 -16.49
C PHE A 179 -15.09 3.00 -15.50
N VAL A 180 -13.93 3.47 -15.97
CA VAL A 180 -12.94 4.15 -15.13
C VAL A 180 -13.56 5.35 -14.41
N ILE A 181 -14.31 6.19 -15.13
CA ILE A 181 -15.00 7.36 -14.56
C ILE A 181 -15.96 6.95 -13.45
N SER A 182 -16.74 5.89 -13.67
CA SER A 182 -17.68 5.38 -12.66
C SER A 182 -16.96 4.92 -11.38
N VAL A 183 -15.90 4.14 -11.54
CA VAL A 183 -15.04 3.66 -10.43
C VAL A 183 -14.44 4.85 -9.67
N THR A 184 -13.82 5.81 -10.36
CA THR A 184 -13.15 6.95 -9.71
C THR A 184 -14.12 7.92 -9.06
N ASN A 185 -15.31 8.13 -9.64
CA ASN A 185 -16.35 8.96 -9.02
C ASN A 185 -16.87 8.33 -7.73
N ARG A 186 -17.07 7.01 -7.72
CA ARG A 186 -17.50 6.32 -6.51
C ARG A 186 -16.40 6.31 -5.44
N LEU A 187 -15.13 6.15 -5.82
CA LEU A 187 -14.00 6.32 -4.92
C LEU A 187 -13.95 7.72 -4.31
N LYS A 188 -14.10 8.79 -5.12
CA LYS A 188 -14.21 10.18 -4.64
C LYS A 188 -15.30 10.32 -3.59
N ASN A 189 -16.46 9.73 -3.83
CA ASN A 189 -17.60 9.78 -2.90
C ASN A 189 -17.31 9.05 -1.59
N ASP A 190 -16.68 7.88 -1.62
CA ASP A 190 -16.36 7.13 -0.41
C ASP A 190 -15.25 7.82 0.42
N ILE A 191 -14.27 8.47 -0.22
CA ILE A 191 -13.28 9.33 0.46
C ILE A 191 -13.98 10.55 1.09
N ASN A 192 -14.92 11.18 0.37
CA ASN A 192 -15.71 12.29 0.92
C ASN A 192 -16.52 11.84 2.16
N LEU A 193 -17.06 10.62 2.18
CA LEU A 193 -17.79 10.10 3.34
C LEU A 193 -16.88 9.90 4.56
N LEU A 194 -15.65 9.40 4.35
CA LEU A 194 -14.66 9.31 5.43
C LEU A 194 -14.29 10.71 5.94
N TYR A 195 -14.07 11.66 5.04
CA TYR A 195 -13.79 13.05 5.41
C TYR A 195 -14.93 13.67 6.23
N SER A 196 -16.18 13.50 5.80
CA SER A 196 -17.36 13.93 6.54
C SER A 196 -17.51 13.23 7.90
N SER A 197 -16.79 12.14 8.12
CA SER A 197 -16.74 11.41 9.40
C SER A 197 -15.52 11.81 10.26
N GLY A 198 -14.80 12.87 9.88
CA GLY A 198 -13.68 13.45 10.63
C GLY A 198 -12.29 13.02 10.15
N ALA A 199 -12.18 12.13 9.16
CA ALA A 199 -10.88 11.76 8.60
C ALA A 199 -10.25 12.93 7.85
N SER A 200 -8.99 13.23 8.11
CA SER A 200 -8.30 14.40 7.54
C SER A 200 -7.03 14.03 6.76
N LYS A 201 -6.33 12.96 7.16
CA LYS A 201 -5.00 12.57 6.66
C LYS A 201 -5.09 11.28 5.85
N PHE A 202 -5.10 11.40 4.53
CA PHE A 202 -5.30 10.29 3.62
C PHE A 202 -4.01 9.82 2.96
N VAL A 203 -3.83 8.51 2.85
CA VAL A 203 -2.76 7.88 2.07
C VAL A 203 -3.43 7.02 1.01
N ILE A 204 -3.33 7.42 -0.25
CA ILE A 204 -3.94 6.69 -1.36
C ILE A 204 -2.86 5.92 -2.10
N GLN A 205 -2.94 4.59 -2.09
CA GLN A 205 -2.05 3.75 -2.87
C GLN A 205 -2.65 3.49 -4.25
N MET A 206 -1.93 3.90 -5.30
CA MET A 206 -2.29 3.64 -6.69
C MET A 206 -2.35 2.14 -6.99
N LEU A 207 -3.03 1.77 -8.08
CA LEU A 207 -3.04 0.40 -8.56
C LEU A 207 -1.66 0.00 -9.11
N PRO A 208 -1.22 -1.25 -8.91
CA PRO A 208 -0.02 -1.77 -9.56
C PRO A 208 -0.28 -1.98 -11.07
N PRO A 209 0.74 -2.33 -11.88
CA PRO A 209 0.53 -2.83 -13.23
C PRO A 209 -0.23 -4.18 -13.18
N LEU A 210 -1.55 -4.09 -13.19
CA LEU A 210 -2.46 -5.22 -13.02
C LEU A 210 -2.24 -6.30 -14.10
N GLY A 211 -1.97 -5.88 -15.34
CA GLY A 211 -1.60 -6.77 -16.44
C GLY A 211 -0.36 -7.62 -16.19
N CYS A 212 0.50 -7.18 -15.27
CA CYS A 212 1.76 -7.83 -14.91
C CYS A 212 1.65 -8.74 -13.67
N LEU A 213 0.46 -8.94 -13.11
CA LEU A 213 0.30 -9.90 -12.01
C LEU A 213 0.52 -11.34 -12.52
N PRO A 214 1.18 -12.23 -11.76
CA PRO A 214 1.37 -13.62 -12.18
C PRO A 214 0.06 -14.33 -12.56
N ILE A 215 -1.05 -14.07 -11.85
CA ILE A 215 -2.36 -14.65 -12.20
C ILE A 215 -2.88 -14.16 -13.55
N VAL A 216 -2.62 -12.90 -13.89
CA VAL A 216 -3.08 -12.32 -15.16
C VAL A 216 -2.28 -12.92 -16.31
N ARG A 217 -0.95 -13.04 -16.16
CA ARG A 217 -0.11 -13.73 -17.15
C ARG A 217 -0.57 -15.16 -17.42
N GLN A 218 -0.90 -15.88 -16.34
CA GLN A 218 -1.33 -17.26 -16.41
C GLN A 218 -2.73 -17.42 -17.03
N GLU A 219 -3.70 -16.56 -16.66
CA GLU A 219 -5.07 -16.69 -17.16
C GLU A 219 -5.28 -16.17 -18.59
N PHE A 220 -4.52 -15.15 -18.99
CA PHE A 220 -4.57 -14.59 -20.35
C PHE A 220 -3.51 -15.18 -21.29
N ASP A 221 -2.74 -16.16 -20.82
CA ASP A 221 -1.71 -16.88 -21.57
C ASP A 221 -0.71 -15.96 -22.30
N THR A 222 -0.24 -14.91 -21.61
CA THR A 222 0.67 -13.91 -22.19
C THR A 222 2.15 -14.27 -22.07
N GLY A 223 2.47 -15.51 -21.65
CA GLY A 223 3.83 -15.87 -21.30
C GLY A 223 4.40 -14.93 -20.23
N ASN A 224 5.59 -14.36 -20.46
CA ASN A 224 6.20 -13.40 -19.54
C ASN A 224 5.71 -11.95 -19.73
N ASP A 225 5.02 -11.68 -20.82
CA ASP A 225 4.54 -10.34 -21.14
C ASP A 225 3.34 -9.97 -20.27
N CYS A 226 3.12 -8.67 -20.09
CA CYS A 226 1.95 -8.18 -19.36
C CYS A 226 0.74 -8.10 -20.28
N TYR A 227 -0.45 -8.29 -19.72
CA TYR A 227 -1.69 -8.06 -20.45
C TYR A 227 -2.02 -6.56 -20.51
N GLU A 228 -1.60 -5.90 -21.60
CA GLU A 228 -1.61 -4.43 -21.68
C GLU A 228 -2.99 -3.79 -21.55
N LYS A 229 -4.07 -4.41 -22.05
CA LYS A 229 -5.43 -3.87 -21.89
C LYS A 229 -5.80 -3.63 -20.41
N LEU A 230 -5.36 -4.51 -19.51
CA LEU A 230 -5.61 -4.35 -18.08
C LEU A 230 -4.64 -3.34 -17.43
N ASN A 231 -3.39 -3.26 -17.92
CA ASN A 231 -2.46 -2.20 -17.52
C ASN A 231 -2.99 -0.81 -17.89
N ASP A 232 -3.60 -0.66 -19.06
CA ASP A 232 -4.12 0.62 -19.54
C ASP A 232 -5.31 1.11 -18.71
N LEU A 233 -6.18 0.20 -18.24
CA LEU A 233 -7.23 0.54 -17.28
C LEU A 233 -6.65 1.01 -15.94
N ALA A 234 -5.61 0.33 -15.43
CA ALA A 234 -4.92 0.73 -14.21
C ALA A 234 -4.25 2.12 -14.35
N LYS A 235 -3.60 2.39 -15.49
CA LYS A 235 -3.01 3.70 -15.80
C LYS A 235 -4.08 4.80 -15.84
N GLN A 236 -5.21 4.55 -16.52
CA GLN A 236 -6.33 5.49 -16.60
C GLN A 236 -6.92 5.79 -15.21
N HIS A 237 -7.06 4.78 -14.35
CA HIS A 237 -7.46 4.97 -12.95
C HIS A 237 -6.47 5.86 -12.20
N ASN A 238 -5.19 5.48 -12.22
CA ASN A 238 -4.13 6.15 -11.47
C ASN A 238 -4.00 7.63 -11.88
N ALA A 239 -4.15 7.93 -13.17
CA ALA A 239 -4.13 9.30 -13.70
C ALA A 239 -5.25 10.21 -13.14
N LYS A 240 -6.34 9.64 -12.60
CA LYS A 240 -7.44 10.41 -12.00
C LYS A 240 -7.25 10.70 -10.50
N ILE A 241 -6.40 9.91 -9.81
CA ILE A 241 -6.28 9.97 -8.34
C ILE A 241 -5.71 11.31 -7.88
N GLY A 242 -4.57 11.71 -8.42
CA GLY A 242 -3.90 12.96 -8.06
C GLY A 242 -4.77 14.20 -8.25
N PRO A 243 -5.30 14.45 -9.46
CA PRO A 243 -6.19 15.58 -9.72
C PRO A 243 -7.43 15.61 -8.84
N MET A 244 -8.05 14.43 -8.58
CA MET A 244 -9.19 14.32 -7.67
C MET A 244 -8.84 14.76 -6.25
N LEU A 245 -7.70 14.32 -5.72
CA LEU A 245 -7.26 14.68 -4.36
C LEU A 245 -6.83 16.14 -4.26
N ASN A 246 -6.20 16.68 -5.31
CA ASN A 246 -5.88 18.12 -5.41
C ASN A 246 -7.15 18.98 -5.30
N GLU A 247 -8.20 18.63 -6.03
CA GLU A 247 -9.49 19.33 -5.96
C GLU A 247 -10.12 19.22 -4.57
N MET A 248 -10.00 18.06 -3.92
CA MET A 248 -10.48 17.85 -2.55
C MET A 248 -9.71 18.72 -1.54
N ALA A 249 -8.39 18.71 -1.58
CA ALA A 249 -7.55 19.54 -0.71
C ALA A 249 -7.80 21.05 -0.89
N LYS A 250 -8.09 21.51 -2.12
CA LYS A 250 -8.44 22.92 -2.39
C LYS A 250 -9.83 23.30 -1.85
N SER A 251 -10.77 22.36 -1.84
CA SER A 251 -12.17 22.63 -1.47
C SER A 251 -12.50 22.30 -0.02
N LYS A 252 -11.63 21.60 0.70
CA LYS A 252 -11.90 21.05 2.03
C LYS A 252 -10.79 21.42 3.02
N PRO A 253 -11.07 22.33 3.96
CA PRO A 253 -10.12 22.71 5.01
C PRO A 253 -9.64 21.48 5.81
N GLY A 254 -8.34 21.39 6.06
CA GLY A 254 -7.74 20.26 6.79
C GLY A 254 -7.74 18.92 6.04
N PHE A 255 -8.14 18.87 4.76
CA PHE A 255 -7.96 17.68 3.94
C PHE A 255 -6.50 17.60 3.46
N HIS A 256 -5.74 16.71 4.08
CA HIS A 256 -4.36 16.41 3.74
C HIS A 256 -4.26 15.03 3.11
N PHE A 257 -3.44 14.90 2.09
CA PHE A 257 -3.24 13.60 1.47
C PHE A 257 -1.80 13.40 1.04
N THR A 258 -1.47 12.14 0.80
CA THR A 258 -0.33 11.73 -0.01
C THR A 258 -0.73 10.54 -0.88
N VAL A 259 -0.03 10.38 -2.00
CA VAL A 259 -0.29 9.34 -2.99
C VAL A 259 0.97 8.51 -3.19
N PHE A 260 0.81 7.20 -3.13
CA PHE A 260 1.88 6.24 -3.38
C PHE A 260 1.79 5.69 -4.79
N ASP A 261 2.79 5.98 -5.62
CA ASP A 261 2.95 5.50 -6.99
C ASP A 261 3.39 4.03 -7.00
N PHE A 262 2.47 3.17 -6.57
CA PHE A 262 2.71 1.75 -6.48
C PHE A 262 2.93 1.11 -7.86
N TYR A 263 2.38 1.72 -8.91
CA TYR A 263 2.56 1.29 -10.29
C TYR A 263 4.04 1.26 -10.66
N ASN A 264 4.73 2.41 -10.52
CA ASN A 264 6.14 2.50 -10.85
C ASN A 264 7.04 1.76 -9.84
N VAL A 265 6.64 1.69 -8.56
CA VAL A 265 7.33 0.89 -7.54
C VAL A 265 7.41 -0.58 -7.93
N ILE A 266 6.32 -1.15 -8.45
CA ILE A 266 6.29 -2.52 -8.96
C ILE A 266 7.07 -2.64 -10.27
N LEU A 267 6.87 -1.74 -11.24
CA LEU A 267 7.60 -1.79 -12.51
C LEU A 267 9.12 -1.77 -12.33
N ARG A 268 9.65 -0.87 -11.49
CA ARG A 268 11.10 -0.79 -11.21
C ARG A 268 11.63 -2.08 -10.60
N ARG A 269 10.86 -2.74 -9.73
CA ARG A 269 11.24 -4.03 -9.13
C ARG A 269 11.19 -5.17 -10.13
N THR A 270 10.25 -5.14 -11.07
CA THR A 270 10.19 -6.15 -12.13
C THR A 270 11.33 -5.97 -13.14
N GLN A 271 11.66 -4.73 -13.52
CA GLN A 271 12.67 -4.40 -14.53
C GLN A 271 14.11 -4.41 -13.99
N SER A 272 14.32 -4.05 -12.72
CA SER A 272 15.64 -3.99 -12.06
C SER A 272 15.69 -4.90 -10.84
N ASN A 273 15.19 -6.13 -10.99
CA ASN A 273 14.94 -7.10 -9.92
C ASN A 273 16.11 -7.29 -8.94
N MET A 274 17.34 -7.43 -9.43
CA MET A 274 18.54 -7.64 -8.59
C MET A 274 18.91 -6.41 -7.76
N ASN A 275 18.66 -5.19 -8.24
CA ASN A 275 18.87 -3.96 -7.47
C ASN A 275 17.94 -3.89 -6.25
N TYR A 276 16.77 -4.53 -6.35
CA TYR A 276 15.79 -4.62 -5.27
C TYR A 276 15.80 -5.97 -4.55
N ARG A 277 16.79 -6.83 -4.85
CA ARG A 277 17.03 -8.15 -4.23
C ARG A 277 15.89 -9.15 -4.42
N PHE A 278 15.15 -9.05 -5.52
CA PHE A 278 14.22 -10.07 -5.96
C PHE A 278 14.82 -10.86 -7.12
N SER A 279 14.87 -12.18 -7.00
CA SER A 279 15.29 -13.08 -8.07
C SER A 279 14.11 -13.44 -8.99
N PHE A 280 12.90 -13.47 -8.43
CA PHE A 280 11.68 -13.88 -9.15
C PHE A 280 10.60 -12.80 -9.04
N THR A 281 10.20 -12.24 -10.19
CA THR A 281 9.27 -11.10 -10.26
C THR A 281 8.08 -11.33 -11.17
N ASN A 282 8.11 -12.36 -12.01
CA ASN A 282 7.03 -12.75 -12.92
C ASN A 282 6.28 -14.03 -12.49
N ILE A 283 6.86 -14.80 -11.56
CA ILE A 283 6.33 -16.06 -11.01
C ILE A 283 6.11 -15.93 -9.50
N SER A 284 5.11 -16.62 -8.96
CA SER A 284 4.78 -16.61 -7.54
C SER A 284 5.53 -17.68 -6.76
N CYS A 285 5.75 -17.43 -5.46
CA CYS A 285 6.33 -18.41 -4.55
C CYS A 285 5.40 -19.62 -4.33
N CYS A 286 4.09 -19.40 -4.29
CA CYS A 286 3.10 -20.40 -3.94
C CYS A 286 2.00 -20.53 -4.98
N GLY A 287 1.82 -21.75 -5.52
CA GLY A 287 0.70 -22.11 -6.39
C GLY A 287 1.06 -23.16 -7.44
N ILE A 288 0.21 -23.26 -8.47
CA ILE A 288 0.37 -24.14 -9.64
C ILE A 288 0.17 -23.37 -10.95
N GLY A 289 0.49 -24.02 -12.07
CA GLY A 289 0.37 -23.47 -13.42
C GLY A 289 1.67 -22.87 -13.93
N THR A 290 1.60 -22.16 -15.06
CA THR A 290 2.77 -21.60 -15.77
C THR A 290 3.52 -20.56 -14.94
N HIS A 291 2.84 -19.88 -14.01
CA HIS A 291 3.42 -18.85 -13.15
C HIS A 291 3.21 -19.12 -11.65
N ASN A 292 2.94 -20.37 -11.27
CA ASN A 292 2.58 -20.76 -9.89
C ASN A 292 1.47 -19.86 -9.30
N ALA A 293 0.54 -19.38 -10.12
CA ALA A 293 -0.32 -18.27 -9.72
C ALA A 293 -1.67 -18.69 -9.11
N TYR A 294 -1.98 -19.98 -9.08
CA TYR A 294 -3.27 -20.49 -8.59
C TYR A 294 -3.14 -21.50 -7.45
N GLY A 295 -4.13 -21.51 -6.56
CA GLY A 295 -4.36 -22.61 -5.63
C GLY A 295 -3.52 -22.61 -4.35
N CYS A 296 -2.78 -21.54 -4.07
CA CYS A 296 -2.09 -21.39 -2.80
C CYS A 296 -3.09 -21.47 -1.62
N GLY A 297 -2.82 -22.33 -0.64
CA GLY A 297 -3.64 -22.48 0.56
C GLY A 297 -5.04 -23.10 0.34
N LEU A 298 -5.35 -23.56 -0.88
CA LEU A 298 -6.61 -24.29 -1.14
C LEU A 298 -6.45 -25.76 -0.76
N PRO A 299 -7.39 -26.34 0.01
CA PRO A 299 -7.25 -27.71 0.54
C PRO A 299 -7.20 -28.80 -0.54
N ASN A 300 -7.82 -28.55 -1.69
CA ASN A 300 -7.90 -29.51 -2.80
C ASN A 300 -6.92 -29.20 -3.95
N VAL A 301 -5.88 -28.38 -3.68
CA VAL A 301 -4.85 -28.07 -4.66
C VAL A 301 -3.48 -28.34 -4.07
N HIS A 302 -2.72 -29.23 -4.70
CA HIS A 302 -1.32 -29.48 -4.34
C HIS A 302 -0.41 -28.39 -4.90
N SER A 303 -0.47 -27.20 -4.30
CA SER A 303 0.37 -26.05 -4.67
C SER A 303 1.85 -26.31 -4.39
N LYS A 304 2.72 -25.88 -5.30
CA LYS A 304 4.14 -25.75 -5.02
C LYS A 304 4.37 -24.57 -4.09
N LEU A 305 5.39 -24.66 -3.25
CA LEU A 305 5.85 -23.58 -2.39
C LEU A 305 7.36 -23.42 -2.58
N CYS A 306 7.80 -22.18 -2.78
CA CYS A 306 9.22 -21.88 -2.94
C CYS A 306 10.00 -22.10 -1.63
N GLU A 307 11.30 -22.41 -1.75
CA GLU A 307 12.16 -22.64 -0.59
C GLU A 307 12.45 -21.36 0.20
N TYR A 308 12.62 -20.23 -0.50
CA TYR A 308 13.01 -18.95 0.10
C TYR A 308 12.11 -17.80 -0.37
N GLN A 309 11.13 -17.43 0.47
CA GLN A 309 10.10 -16.42 0.14
C GLN A 309 10.71 -15.04 -0.16
N ARG A 310 11.79 -14.67 0.54
CA ARG A 310 12.37 -13.32 0.45
C ARG A 310 13.03 -13.02 -0.90
N SER A 311 13.27 -14.02 -1.77
CA SER A 311 13.75 -13.79 -3.15
C SER A 311 12.62 -13.58 -4.17
N TYR A 312 11.35 -13.75 -3.77
CA TYR A 312 10.18 -13.56 -4.64
C TYR A 312 9.49 -12.23 -4.35
N LEU A 313 9.07 -11.54 -5.42
CA LEU A 313 8.22 -10.34 -5.31
C LEU A 313 6.78 -10.71 -4.94
N TYR A 314 6.29 -11.83 -5.45
CA TYR A 314 4.92 -12.32 -5.28
C TYR A 314 4.88 -13.59 -4.44
N PHE A 315 4.05 -13.58 -3.39
CA PHE A 315 3.81 -14.77 -2.58
C PHE A 315 2.87 -15.73 -3.30
N ASP A 316 1.70 -15.24 -3.71
CA ASP A 316 0.74 -15.96 -4.54
C ASP A 316 0.54 -15.24 -5.89
N GLY A 317 -0.46 -15.63 -6.69
CA GLY A 317 -0.71 -15.05 -8.01
C GLY A 317 -1.03 -13.55 -8.04
N ARG A 318 -1.36 -12.94 -6.90
CA ARG A 318 -1.86 -11.57 -6.80
C ARG A 318 -1.10 -10.72 -5.79
N HIS A 319 -0.63 -11.32 -4.70
CA HIS A 319 -0.16 -10.61 -3.52
C HIS A 319 1.34 -10.74 -3.32
N ASN A 320 1.92 -9.71 -2.70
CA ASN A 320 3.35 -9.62 -2.49
C ASN A 320 3.82 -10.39 -1.23
N THR A 321 5.10 -10.78 -1.24
CA THR A 321 5.74 -11.40 -0.07
C THR A 321 5.94 -10.41 1.06
N GLU A 322 6.08 -10.87 2.30
CA GLU A 322 6.38 -10.03 3.47
C GLU A 322 7.62 -9.16 3.22
N LYS A 323 8.63 -9.69 2.51
CA LYS A 323 9.83 -8.92 2.13
C LYS A 323 9.52 -7.72 1.24
N ALA A 324 8.63 -7.91 0.26
CA ALA A 324 8.17 -6.84 -0.61
C ALA A 324 7.28 -5.86 0.15
N GLN A 325 6.36 -6.35 0.98
CA GLN A 325 5.50 -5.54 1.84
C GLN A 325 6.33 -4.64 2.78
N GLU A 326 7.39 -5.17 3.41
CA GLU A 326 8.35 -4.41 4.22
C GLU A 326 9.00 -3.29 3.40
N SER A 327 9.45 -3.60 2.19
CA SER A 327 10.09 -2.61 1.30
C SER A 327 9.14 -1.49 0.91
N PHE A 328 7.87 -1.80 0.61
CA PHE A 328 6.86 -0.78 0.28
C PHE A 328 6.52 0.09 1.48
N ALA A 329 6.41 -0.50 2.68
CA ALA A 329 6.15 0.25 3.90
C ALA A 329 7.26 1.25 4.21
N HIS A 330 8.53 0.90 3.95
CA HIS A 330 9.63 1.85 4.10
C HIS A 330 9.52 3.05 3.13
N LEU A 331 9.19 2.79 1.86
CA LEU A 331 8.96 3.85 0.87
C LEU A 331 7.84 4.79 1.30
N LEU A 332 6.71 4.22 1.72
CA LEU A 332 5.56 4.96 2.23
C LEU A 332 5.91 5.79 3.47
N PHE A 333 6.65 5.21 4.42
CA PHE A 333 6.81 5.83 5.73
C PHE A 333 7.80 7.00 5.73
N GLY A 334 8.93 6.88 5.04
CA GLY A 334 9.96 7.93 5.13
C GLY A 334 11.15 7.81 4.19
N ALA A 335 11.10 6.98 3.13
CA ALA A 335 12.29 6.66 2.37
C ALA A 335 12.42 7.30 0.98
N ASP A 336 11.33 7.62 0.27
CA ASP A 336 11.47 8.09 -1.13
C ASP A 336 10.35 9.01 -1.64
N PRO A 337 10.53 10.34 -1.67
CA PRO A 337 9.54 11.28 -2.19
C PRO A 337 9.31 11.16 -3.71
N ASN A 338 10.11 10.36 -4.44
CA ASN A 338 9.88 10.12 -5.87
C ASN A 338 8.75 9.12 -6.13
N VAL A 339 8.28 8.42 -5.11
CA VAL A 339 7.19 7.44 -5.23
C VAL A 339 6.09 7.64 -4.19
N ILE A 340 6.27 8.54 -3.21
CA ILE A 340 5.20 9.04 -2.34
C ILE A 340 5.21 10.57 -2.34
N HIS A 341 4.09 11.21 -2.70
CA HIS A 341 4.01 12.65 -2.91
C HIS A 341 2.64 13.22 -2.49
N PRO A 342 2.56 14.45 -1.95
CA PRO A 342 3.66 15.42 -1.74
C PRO A 342 4.56 15.15 -0.54
N MET A 343 4.15 14.27 0.36
CA MET A 343 4.92 14.03 1.58
C MET A 343 4.85 12.57 2.00
N THR A 344 5.81 12.13 2.79
CA THR A 344 5.82 10.80 3.40
C THR A 344 4.73 10.65 4.47
N ILE A 345 4.39 9.42 4.87
CA ILE A 345 3.45 9.21 6.00
C ILE A 345 3.98 9.87 7.27
N ARG A 346 5.31 9.83 7.51
CA ARG A 346 5.93 10.47 8.67
C ARG A 346 5.66 11.98 8.72
N GLU A 347 5.77 12.66 7.59
CA GLU A 347 5.46 14.10 7.48
C GLU A 347 3.96 14.36 7.61
N LEU A 348 3.12 13.54 6.95
CA LEU A 348 1.67 13.65 7.01
C LEU A 348 1.14 13.55 8.46
N ILE A 349 1.69 12.65 9.27
CA ILE A 349 1.29 12.47 10.68
C ILE A 349 1.43 13.77 11.49
N VAL A 350 2.49 14.54 11.24
CA VAL A 350 2.77 15.79 11.99
C VAL A 350 2.25 17.05 11.29
N TYR A 351 1.68 16.93 10.09
CA TYR A 351 1.10 18.06 9.37
C TYR A 351 -0.03 18.72 10.18
N PRO A 352 -0.01 20.04 10.43
CA PRO A 352 -1.04 20.70 11.25
C PRO A 352 -2.41 20.68 10.59
N LEU A 353 -3.46 20.41 11.37
CA LEU A 353 -4.84 20.30 10.85
C LEU A 353 -5.38 21.62 10.27
N ASP A 354 -4.98 22.75 10.86
CA ASP A 354 -5.44 24.07 10.49
C ASP A 354 -4.65 24.66 9.31
N ASP A 355 -3.53 24.04 8.92
CA ASP A 355 -2.71 24.48 7.80
C ASP A 355 -3.27 23.90 6.48
N PRO A 356 -3.51 24.72 5.44
CA PRO A 356 -3.82 24.18 4.11
C PRO A 356 -2.60 23.42 3.55
N MET A 357 -2.84 22.49 2.63
CA MET A 357 -1.76 21.87 1.86
C MET A 357 -0.98 22.93 1.08
N ARG A 358 0.35 22.92 1.21
CA ARG A 358 1.26 23.81 0.47
C ARG A 358 1.73 23.20 -0.84
N GLU A 359 1.80 21.88 -0.89
CA GLU A 359 2.21 21.08 -2.04
C GLU A 359 1.07 20.15 -2.42
N PHE A 360 0.98 19.86 -3.72
CA PHE A 360 -0.11 19.08 -4.31
C PHE A 360 0.46 17.94 -5.14
N TRP A 361 -0.35 16.96 -5.51
CA TRP A 361 0.11 15.93 -6.44
C TRP A 361 0.44 16.56 -7.80
N GLU A 362 1.63 16.24 -8.31
CA GLU A 362 2.06 16.51 -9.68
C GLU A 362 2.32 15.18 -10.35
N ASP A 363 1.84 15.01 -11.59
CA ASP A 363 2.19 13.81 -12.35
C ASP A 363 3.71 13.78 -12.56
N PRO A 364 4.41 12.69 -12.18
CA PRO A 364 5.85 12.58 -12.41
C PRO A 364 6.28 12.80 -13.88
N MET A 365 5.40 12.51 -14.85
CA MET A 365 5.65 12.80 -16.27
C MET A 365 5.54 14.30 -16.58
N GLU A 366 4.53 14.99 -16.05
CA GLU A 366 4.37 16.44 -16.22
C GLU A 366 5.51 17.20 -15.52
N LYS A 367 5.95 16.74 -14.36
CA LYS A 367 7.10 17.30 -13.64
C LYS A 367 8.40 17.20 -14.43
N LYS A 368 8.62 16.11 -15.17
CA LYS A 368 9.78 16.00 -16.07
C LYS A 368 9.69 16.98 -17.24
N LEU A 369 8.50 17.17 -17.81
CA LEU A 369 8.29 18.11 -18.90
C LEU A 369 8.49 19.56 -18.47
N SER A 370 8.04 19.94 -17.27
CA SER A 370 8.23 21.28 -16.73
C SER A 370 9.70 21.58 -16.39
N LEU A 371 10.44 20.60 -15.85
CA LEU A 371 11.88 20.74 -15.62
C LEU A 371 12.65 20.93 -16.94
N VAL A 372 12.32 20.14 -17.97
CA VAL A 372 12.96 20.27 -19.30
C VAL A 372 12.62 21.62 -19.95
N HIS A 373 11.39 22.14 -19.80
CA HIS A 373 11.04 23.47 -20.30
C HIS A 373 11.79 24.59 -19.56
N ASN A 374 11.92 24.48 -18.23
CA ASN A 374 12.66 25.46 -17.44
C ASN A 374 14.16 25.44 -17.78
N ASP A 375 14.76 24.26 -18.01
CA ASP A 375 16.17 24.15 -18.43
C ASP A 375 16.39 24.77 -19.83
N LEU A 376 15.42 24.61 -20.75
CA LEU A 376 15.46 25.24 -22.08
C LEU A 376 15.27 26.76 -22.02
N GLU A 377 14.43 27.29 -21.13
CA GLU A 377 14.28 28.74 -20.93
C GLU A 377 15.53 29.35 -20.28
N ILE A 378 16.17 28.64 -19.34
CA ILE A 378 17.44 29.05 -18.75
C ILE A 378 18.55 29.06 -19.81
N GLU A 379 18.68 28.01 -20.64
CA GLU A 379 19.63 28.01 -21.76
C GLU A 379 19.38 29.17 -22.73
N GLN A 380 18.13 29.42 -23.13
CA GLN A 380 17.79 30.53 -24.03
C GLN A 380 18.11 31.91 -23.43
N SER A 381 17.93 32.09 -22.11
CA SER A 381 18.30 33.33 -21.42
C SER A 381 19.82 33.55 -21.33
N MET A 382 20.61 32.47 -21.39
CA MET A 382 22.07 32.50 -21.32
C MET A 382 22.74 32.85 -22.67
N TYR A 383 21.98 32.75 -23.78
CA TYR A 383 22.42 33.17 -25.13
C TYR A 383 21.99 34.60 -25.52
N LEU A 384 21.31 35.32 -24.61
CA LEU A 384 20.83 36.70 -24.83
C LEU A 384 21.57 37.77 -24.01
N VAL A 385 22.78 37.46 -23.52
CA VAL A 385 23.67 38.43 -22.83
C VAL A 385 24.92 38.72 -23.65
#